data_AF-A0A0D6PFD3-F1
#
_entry.id   AF-A0A0D6PFD3-F1
#
_cell.length_a   1.000
_cell.length_b   1.000
_cell.length_c   1.000
_cell.angle_alpha   90.00
_cell.angle_beta   90.00
_cell.angle_gamma   90.00
#
_symmetry.space_group_name_H-M   'P 1'
#
loop_
_entity.id
_entity.type
_entity.pdbx_description
1 polymer ?
#
loop_
_entity_poly.entity_id
_entity_poly.type
_entity_poly.pdbx_seq_one_letter_code
_entity_poly.pdbx_strand_id
1 'polypeptide(L)'
;MSGNLTINGGYNGQPGVLSVPSAFPSTINNLLQTYLNGVGSAITSGTEAFLNYNIAAGTSVSASGTTGSYEAISNTDSTGASTSGSGSYAATVNAGVTDLVVQAPGDLTVTAADSTTFALLGAQSNVNYSVSGGSGSIFAAGGNDSIYVGGDSVNQAVTSSGNDTVTFNGTNGLESVTAVGQATTNVYVGGSDNATVSAKGNSQVEVHFLNNAGGSLDFINNSSQAATIFSGVYTTGGGTLSYAQGAVTAFGGSAGIFAVGGRGGFNSLNGGSGSSTLVGAGDGDTLVSGGAQNYLFGGAGTETLLGGGTNNSFAIGFQEPGIGAVTATGGLASAGGSGAQTFLLGNVVSTTLTGSTVTGAQNAYDVLGTFTTLGGQGETVSGGSFTITDFGGNSTINLLSPGASGLSVETVGSAIGGGATQILLTDGTVITLNGVSTSQVSVNASAGTITYI
;
A
#
# COMPACT_ATOMS: atom_id res chain seq x y z
N MET A 1 -15.11 -4.34 24.46
CA MET A 1 -16.51 -4.31 24.92
C MET A 1 -17.36 -4.10 23.69
N SER A 2 -18.23 -5.04 23.35
CA SER A 2 -19.29 -4.86 22.35
C SER A 2 -20.36 -3.95 22.96
N GLY A 3 -20.28 -2.65 22.67
CA GLY A 3 -21.31 -1.68 23.00
C GLY A 3 -22.24 -1.46 21.81
N ASN A 4 -23.38 -0.81 22.04
CA ASN A 4 -24.18 -0.21 20.98
C ASN A 4 -24.02 1.31 21.06
N LEU A 5 -23.84 1.93 19.91
CA LEU A 5 -24.04 3.36 19.71
C LEU A 5 -25.54 3.60 19.54
N THR A 6 -26.08 4.62 20.19
CA THR A 6 -27.52 4.88 20.15
C THR A 6 -27.79 6.35 19.88
N ILE A 7 -28.72 6.62 18.97
CA ILE A 7 -29.23 7.98 18.77
C ILE A 7 -30.38 8.19 19.75
N ASN A 8 -30.15 9.08 20.72
CA ASN A 8 -31.13 9.45 21.72
C ASN A 8 -31.99 10.61 21.19
N GLY A 9 -33.01 10.27 20.40
CA GLY A 9 -34.04 11.19 19.92
C GLY A 9 -35.40 10.48 19.90
N GLY A 10 -36.49 11.22 19.77
CA GLY A 10 -37.83 10.65 19.69
C GLY A 10 -38.75 11.40 18.75
N TYR A 11 -39.55 10.67 18.00
CA TYR A 11 -40.70 11.18 17.25
C TYR A 11 -41.98 10.70 17.92
N ASN A 12 -42.96 11.59 18.11
CA ASN A 12 -44.22 11.28 18.82
C ASN A 12 -44.05 10.66 20.22
N GLY A 13 -42.99 11.03 20.95
CA GLY A 13 -42.77 10.60 22.34
C GLY A 13 -42.17 9.19 22.52
N GLN A 14 -41.72 8.54 21.45
CA GLN A 14 -41.02 7.24 21.53
C GLN A 14 -39.50 7.46 21.74
N PRO A 15 -38.89 6.87 22.79
CA PRO A 15 -37.43 6.96 22.99
C PRO A 15 -36.67 5.98 22.09
N GLY A 16 -35.56 6.45 21.50
CA GLY A 16 -34.53 5.60 20.87
C GLY A 16 -34.80 5.36 19.39
N VAL A 17 -34.25 6.23 18.55
CA VAL A 17 -34.49 6.19 17.10
C VAL A 17 -33.74 5.04 16.42
N LEU A 18 -32.53 4.72 16.89
CA LEU A 18 -31.69 3.70 16.26
C LEU A 18 -30.53 3.28 17.17
N SER A 19 -30.31 1.97 17.30
CA SER A 19 -29.11 1.41 17.92
C SER A 19 -28.23 0.72 16.86
N VAL A 20 -26.98 1.12 16.80
CA VAL A 20 -25.96 0.62 15.88
C VAL A 20 -24.87 -0.09 16.69
N PRO A 21 -24.46 -1.34 16.38
CA PRO A 21 -23.39 -1.97 17.12
C PRO A 21 -22.06 -1.22 16.95
N SER A 22 -21.23 -1.23 17.99
CA SER A 22 -19.97 -0.50 18.00
C SER A 22 -18.79 -1.44 17.70
N ALA A 23 -18.27 -1.44 16.46
CA ALA A 23 -17.04 -2.20 16.15
C ALA A 23 -15.76 -1.37 16.19
N PHE A 24 -15.84 -0.03 16.27
CA PHE A 24 -14.66 0.82 16.38
C PHE A 24 -14.00 0.75 17.76
N PRO A 25 -12.74 1.20 17.90
CA PRO A 25 -12.13 1.47 19.21
C PRO A 25 -12.95 2.44 20.07
N SER A 26 -12.84 2.30 21.39
CA SER A 26 -13.63 3.09 22.36
C SER A 26 -13.53 4.60 22.17
N THR A 27 -12.35 5.12 21.80
CA THR A 27 -12.16 6.55 21.52
C THR A 27 -13.04 7.04 20.37
N ILE A 28 -13.11 6.26 19.27
CA ILE A 28 -13.95 6.60 18.12
C ILE A 28 -15.43 6.45 18.49
N ASN A 29 -15.80 5.36 19.17
CA ASN A 29 -17.17 5.16 19.63
C ASN A 29 -17.64 6.28 20.55
N ASN A 30 -16.79 6.81 21.43
CA ASN A 30 -17.14 7.92 22.31
C ASN A 30 -17.41 9.20 21.50
N LEU A 31 -16.54 9.54 20.53
CA LEU A 31 -16.74 10.70 19.65
C LEU A 31 -18.02 10.56 18.83
N LEU A 32 -18.23 9.39 18.24
CA LEU A 32 -19.42 9.08 17.45
C LEU A 32 -20.68 9.15 18.31
N GLN A 33 -20.66 8.58 19.53
CA GLN A 33 -21.78 8.66 20.46
C GLN A 33 -22.09 10.11 20.88
N THR A 34 -21.08 10.94 21.10
CA THR A 34 -21.27 12.37 21.38
C THR A 34 -21.96 13.07 20.20
N TYR A 35 -21.52 12.79 18.98
CA TYR A 35 -22.12 13.35 17.77
C TYR A 35 -23.58 12.89 17.60
N LEU A 36 -23.86 11.59 17.74
CA LEU A 36 -25.20 11.01 17.66
C LEU A 36 -26.15 11.56 18.75
N ASN A 37 -25.66 11.88 19.94
CA ASN A 37 -26.44 12.56 20.99
C ASN A 37 -26.80 14.01 20.60
N GLY A 38 -25.89 14.70 19.90
CA GLY A 38 -26.14 16.04 19.37
C GLY A 38 -27.27 16.05 18.34
N VAL A 39 -27.19 15.15 17.35
CA VAL A 39 -28.24 14.91 16.34
C VAL A 39 -29.58 14.60 17.02
N GLY A 40 -29.59 13.67 17.98
CA GLY A 40 -30.81 13.34 18.73
C GLY A 40 -31.45 14.53 19.46
N SER A 41 -30.62 15.44 20.00
CA SER A 41 -31.08 16.67 20.65
C SER A 41 -31.64 17.69 19.64
N ALA A 42 -31.04 17.79 18.46
CA ALA A 42 -31.48 18.68 17.38
C ALA A 42 -32.83 18.23 16.77
N ILE A 43 -33.00 16.92 16.57
CA ILE A 43 -34.29 16.32 16.17
C ILE A 43 -35.37 16.62 17.22
N THR A 44 -35.06 16.41 18.50
CA THR A 44 -36.04 16.61 19.60
C THR A 44 -36.45 18.09 19.75
N SER A 45 -35.53 19.02 19.46
CA SER A 45 -35.82 20.47 19.47
C SER A 45 -36.49 20.99 18.20
N GLY A 46 -36.66 20.15 17.17
CA GLY A 46 -37.23 20.53 15.87
C GLY A 46 -36.31 21.36 14.98
N THR A 47 -35.02 21.47 15.33
CA THR A 47 -34.05 22.22 14.54
C THR A 47 -33.63 21.44 13.28
N GLU A 48 -33.60 20.12 13.39
CA GLU A 48 -33.19 19.18 12.33
C GLU A 48 -34.38 18.32 11.88
N ALA A 49 -34.56 18.14 10.58
CA ALA A 49 -35.59 17.25 10.05
C ALA A 49 -35.15 15.80 10.16
N PHE A 50 -36.12 14.89 10.32
CA PHE A 50 -35.85 13.46 10.52
C PHE A 50 -36.68 12.62 9.56
N LEU A 51 -36.05 11.61 8.96
CA LEU A 51 -36.71 10.56 8.19
C LEU A 51 -36.16 9.21 8.65
N ASN A 52 -37.04 8.27 9.00
CA ASN A 52 -36.71 6.86 9.14
C ASN A 52 -37.46 6.06 8.08
N TYR A 53 -36.70 5.51 7.13
CA TYR A 53 -37.21 4.61 6.12
C TYR A 53 -37.03 3.16 6.60
N ASN A 54 -38.14 2.51 6.95
CA ASN A 54 -38.15 1.07 7.21
C ASN A 54 -38.07 0.34 5.87
N ILE A 55 -36.86 -0.06 5.50
CA ILE A 55 -36.54 -0.62 4.19
C ILE A 55 -37.15 -2.01 3.97
N ALA A 56 -37.39 -2.76 5.06
CA ALA A 56 -38.03 -4.07 5.01
C ALA A 56 -39.54 -3.97 4.74
N ALA A 57 -40.20 -2.95 5.30
CA ALA A 57 -41.63 -2.71 5.15
C ALA A 57 -41.98 -1.78 3.97
N GLY A 58 -41.01 -1.02 3.45
CA GLY A 58 -41.24 -0.01 2.43
C GLY A 58 -42.02 1.21 2.93
N THR A 59 -41.93 1.51 4.23
CA THR A 59 -42.69 2.59 4.87
C THR A 59 -41.78 3.59 5.55
N SER A 60 -42.13 4.87 5.50
CA SER A 60 -41.36 5.95 6.12
C SER A 60 -42.08 6.62 7.28
N VAL A 61 -41.31 7.07 8.26
CA VAL A 61 -41.75 7.94 9.36
C VAL A 61 -40.92 9.21 9.31
N SER A 62 -41.55 10.38 9.35
CA SER A 62 -40.86 11.66 9.16
C SER A 62 -41.28 12.74 10.16
N ALA A 63 -40.34 13.59 10.54
CA ALA A 63 -40.55 14.82 11.30
C ALA A 63 -39.97 16.03 10.54
N SER A 64 -40.72 17.13 10.46
CA SER A 64 -40.25 18.37 9.84
C SER A 64 -39.30 19.13 10.76
N GLY A 65 -38.28 19.78 10.19
CA GLY A 65 -37.31 20.62 10.89
C GLY A 65 -36.91 21.85 10.07
N THR A 66 -36.06 22.72 10.64
CA THR A 66 -35.75 24.03 10.06
C THR A 66 -34.50 24.07 9.18
N THR A 67 -33.51 23.21 9.44
CA THR A 67 -32.21 23.20 8.74
C THR A 67 -31.63 21.77 8.77
N GLY A 68 -31.38 21.16 7.61
CA GLY A 68 -30.81 19.82 7.52
C GLY A 68 -31.83 18.69 7.66
N SER A 69 -31.53 17.56 7.01
CA SER A 69 -32.33 16.34 7.13
C SER A 69 -31.44 15.15 7.46
N TYR A 70 -31.72 14.55 8.61
CA TYR A 70 -31.19 13.26 9.00
C TYR A 70 -32.04 12.17 8.34
N GLU A 71 -31.40 11.18 7.74
CA GLU A 71 -32.07 9.99 7.20
C GLU A 71 -31.52 8.72 7.85
N ALA A 72 -32.40 7.92 8.45
CA ALA A 72 -32.14 6.55 8.85
C ALA A 72 -32.76 5.59 7.84
N ILE A 73 -31.93 4.72 7.28
CA ILE A 73 -32.39 3.52 6.57
C ILE A 73 -32.30 2.38 7.58
N SER A 74 -33.45 1.90 8.06
CA SER A 74 -33.50 0.87 9.11
C SER A 74 -34.50 -0.23 8.80
N ASN A 75 -34.62 -1.22 9.68
CA ASN A 75 -35.72 -2.19 9.69
C ASN A 75 -36.74 -1.91 10.81
N THR A 76 -36.71 -0.72 11.41
CA THR A 76 -37.48 -0.37 12.61
C THR A 76 -38.68 0.50 12.25
N ASP A 77 -39.84 0.17 12.80
CA ASP A 77 -41.09 0.91 12.57
C ASP A 77 -41.26 2.15 13.49
N SER A 78 -42.41 2.82 13.38
CA SER A 78 -42.74 4.03 14.17
C SER A 78 -42.85 3.79 15.68
N THR A 79 -42.88 2.53 16.14
CA THR A 79 -42.97 2.14 17.55
C THR A 79 -41.62 1.69 18.13
N GLY A 80 -40.56 1.69 17.31
CA GLY A 80 -39.26 1.16 17.70
C GLY A 80 -39.14 -0.36 17.54
N ALA A 81 -40.14 -1.03 16.96
CA ALA A 81 -40.08 -2.48 16.72
C ALA A 81 -39.30 -2.77 15.43
N SER A 82 -38.28 -3.63 15.53
CA SER A 82 -37.48 -4.07 14.37
C SER A 82 -38.10 -5.30 13.69
N THR A 83 -38.16 -5.26 12.36
CA THR A 83 -38.58 -6.40 11.53
C THR A 83 -37.45 -7.43 11.50
N SER A 84 -37.74 -8.68 11.87
CA SER A 84 -36.73 -9.75 11.87
C SER A 84 -36.49 -10.33 10.47
N GLY A 85 -35.27 -10.83 10.24
CA GLY A 85 -34.86 -11.46 8.98
C GLY A 85 -33.95 -10.56 8.13
N SER A 86 -33.03 -11.18 7.37
CA SER A 86 -32.19 -10.49 6.39
C SER A 86 -32.88 -10.44 5.03
N GLY A 87 -32.60 -9.40 4.24
CA GLY A 87 -33.06 -9.27 2.86
C GLY A 87 -32.08 -8.47 2.01
N SER A 88 -32.37 -8.38 0.71
CA SER A 88 -31.63 -7.53 -0.23
C SER A 88 -32.49 -6.34 -0.61
N TYR A 89 -32.00 -5.13 -0.33
CA TYR A 89 -32.79 -3.92 -0.49
C TYR A 89 -32.01 -2.82 -1.20
N ALA A 90 -32.73 -1.84 -1.75
CA ALA A 90 -32.15 -0.66 -2.36
C ALA A 90 -32.83 0.61 -1.83
N ALA A 91 -32.06 1.67 -1.64
CA ALA A 91 -32.53 2.98 -1.23
C ALA A 91 -31.69 4.09 -1.88
N THR A 92 -32.34 5.20 -2.20
CA THR A 92 -31.68 6.44 -2.62
C THR A 92 -31.91 7.47 -1.54
N VAL A 93 -30.82 8.06 -1.05
CA VAL A 93 -30.87 9.08 -0.01
C VAL A 93 -31.49 10.34 -0.58
N ASN A 94 -32.38 10.97 0.20
CA ASN A 94 -33.09 12.15 -0.26
C ASN A 94 -32.14 13.35 -0.44
N ALA A 95 -32.44 14.20 -1.42
CA ALA A 95 -31.68 15.42 -1.64
C ALA A 95 -31.76 16.35 -0.41
N GLY A 96 -30.62 16.93 -0.01
CA GLY A 96 -30.53 17.79 1.18
C GLY A 96 -30.29 17.02 2.48
N VAL A 97 -30.19 15.69 2.44
CA VAL A 97 -29.75 14.90 3.59
C VAL A 97 -28.27 15.11 3.81
N THR A 98 -27.93 15.54 5.02
CA THR A 98 -26.55 15.78 5.49
C THR A 98 -26.01 14.60 6.26
N ASP A 99 -26.88 13.91 7.02
CA ASP A 99 -26.51 12.89 7.99
C ASP A 99 -27.31 11.62 7.73
N LEU A 100 -26.59 10.56 7.35
CA LEU A 100 -27.15 9.27 6.99
C LEU A 100 -26.75 8.20 8.00
N VAL A 101 -27.70 7.36 8.41
CA VAL A 101 -27.40 6.12 9.12
C VAL A 101 -28.09 4.95 8.44
N VAL A 102 -27.33 3.89 8.19
CA VAL A 102 -27.83 2.64 7.59
C VAL A 102 -27.70 1.53 8.61
N GLN A 103 -28.81 0.95 9.05
CA GLN A 103 -28.83 -0.07 10.10
C GLN A 103 -30.02 -1.01 9.87
N ALA A 104 -29.84 -1.97 8.98
CA ALA A 104 -30.81 -3.03 8.72
C ALA A 104 -30.06 -4.34 8.39
N PRO A 105 -30.57 -5.51 8.82
CA PRO A 105 -29.96 -6.79 8.52
C PRO A 105 -30.05 -7.13 7.01
N GLY A 106 -28.92 -7.56 6.44
CA GLY A 106 -28.84 -8.05 5.06
C GLY A 106 -27.97 -7.18 4.15
N ASP A 107 -28.21 -7.30 2.85
CA ASP A 107 -27.41 -6.62 1.81
C ASP A 107 -28.17 -5.40 1.29
N LEU A 108 -27.59 -4.21 1.43
CA LEU A 108 -28.25 -2.95 1.13
C LEU A 108 -27.48 -2.22 0.02
N THR A 109 -28.18 -1.76 -1.01
CA THR A 109 -27.61 -0.84 -2.02
C THR A 109 -28.09 0.56 -1.73
N VAL A 110 -27.17 1.47 -1.42
CA VAL A 110 -27.49 2.83 -0.98
C VAL A 110 -26.76 3.85 -1.86
N THR A 111 -27.53 4.66 -2.57
CA THR A 111 -26.98 5.80 -3.33
C THR A 111 -27.12 7.07 -2.53
N ALA A 112 -26.00 7.70 -2.20
CA ALA A 112 -25.95 8.93 -1.43
C ALA A 112 -26.43 10.14 -2.22
N ALA A 113 -26.87 11.18 -1.52
CA ALA A 113 -27.06 12.51 -2.10
C ALA A 113 -25.74 13.28 -2.00
N ASP A 114 -25.48 14.21 -2.93
CA ASP A 114 -24.27 15.05 -2.92
C ASP A 114 -24.16 15.93 -1.66
N SER A 115 -25.26 16.15 -0.95
CA SER A 115 -25.31 16.88 0.31
C SER A 115 -24.88 16.05 1.52
N THR A 116 -24.71 14.73 1.38
CA THR A 116 -24.41 13.83 2.51
C THR A 116 -22.97 14.02 2.96
N THR A 117 -22.79 14.67 4.10
CA THR A 117 -21.49 14.96 4.71
C THR A 117 -21.09 13.94 5.78
N PHE A 118 -22.05 13.16 6.27
CA PHE A 118 -21.83 12.11 7.26
C PHE A 118 -22.65 10.86 6.90
N ALA A 119 -22.00 9.70 6.91
CA ALA A 119 -22.67 8.41 6.78
C ALA A 119 -22.14 7.42 7.83
N LEU A 120 -23.05 6.75 8.54
CA LEU A 120 -22.73 5.64 9.44
C LEU A 120 -23.38 4.36 8.92
N LEU A 121 -22.55 3.41 8.48
CA LEU A 121 -22.96 2.08 8.03
C LEU A 121 -22.84 1.15 9.23
N GLY A 122 -23.98 0.69 9.72
CA GLY A 122 -24.07 -0.05 10.97
C GLY A 122 -23.70 -1.51 10.80
N ALA A 123 -23.07 -2.09 11.83
CA ALA A 123 -22.39 -3.39 11.78
C ALA A 123 -23.27 -4.61 11.42
N GLN A 124 -24.59 -4.46 11.35
CA GLN A 124 -25.51 -5.54 10.95
C GLN A 124 -25.87 -5.48 9.46
N SER A 125 -25.38 -4.47 8.74
CA SER A 125 -25.66 -4.22 7.33
C SER A 125 -24.43 -4.56 6.52
N ASN A 126 -24.60 -5.13 5.33
CA ASN A 126 -23.58 -5.15 4.28
C ASN A 126 -24.01 -4.11 3.24
N VAL A 127 -23.36 -2.96 3.19
CA VAL A 127 -23.81 -1.82 2.39
C VAL A 127 -22.95 -1.64 1.14
N ASN A 128 -23.56 -1.76 -0.02
CA ASN A 128 -23.05 -1.24 -1.28
C ASN A 128 -23.40 0.27 -1.34
N TYR A 129 -22.51 1.11 -0.83
CA TYR A 129 -22.68 2.55 -0.73
C TYR A 129 -21.97 3.27 -1.89
N SER A 130 -22.69 4.13 -2.62
CA SER A 130 -22.12 4.92 -3.71
C SER A 130 -22.32 6.42 -3.51
N VAL A 131 -21.26 7.21 -3.65
CA VAL A 131 -21.27 8.68 -3.61
C VAL A 131 -20.45 9.25 -4.77
N SER A 132 -20.98 10.29 -5.42
CA SER A 132 -20.34 10.92 -6.59
C SER A 132 -20.20 12.43 -6.49
N GLY A 133 -20.53 13.01 -5.34
CA GLY A 133 -20.53 14.45 -5.09
C GLY A 133 -20.41 14.75 -3.60
N GLY A 134 -19.95 15.96 -3.30
CA GLY A 134 -19.79 16.43 -1.92
C GLY A 134 -18.47 16.05 -1.26
N SER A 135 -18.36 16.33 0.02
CA SER A 135 -17.23 15.94 0.85
C SER A 135 -17.73 15.58 2.25
N GLY A 136 -17.18 14.54 2.85
CA GLY A 136 -17.78 13.98 4.05
C GLY A 136 -17.01 12.84 4.68
N SER A 137 -17.57 12.31 5.76
CA SER A 137 -17.03 11.18 6.51
C SER A 137 -17.96 9.98 6.42
N ILE A 138 -17.40 8.81 6.14
CA ILE A 138 -18.10 7.53 6.10
C ILE A 138 -17.54 6.63 7.20
N PHE A 139 -18.39 6.12 8.06
CA PHE A 139 -18.03 5.21 9.15
C PHE A 139 -18.64 3.84 8.87
N ALA A 140 -17.81 2.90 8.41
CA ALA A 140 -18.17 1.49 8.24
C ALA A 140 -17.95 0.74 9.57
N ALA A 141 -19.00 0.67 10.38
CA ALA A 141 -18.96 0.20 11.76
C ALA A 141 -18.94 -1.33 11.88
N GLY A 142 -18.81 -2.07 10.78
CA GLY A 142 -18.80 -3.53 10.73
C GLY A 142 -19.37 -4.01 9.39
N GLY A 143 -19.82 -5.27 9.33
CA GLY A 143 -20.36 -5.83 8.08
C GLY A 143 -19.30 -6.06 7.01
N ASN A 144 -19.77 -6.39 5.81
CA ASN A 144 -18.96 -6.44 4.60
C ASN A 144 -19.40 -5.30 3.67
N ASP A 145 -18.92 -4.07 3.90
CA ASP A 145 -19.36 -2.91 3.12
C ASP A 145 -18.56 -2.78 1.81
N SER A 146 -19.23 -2.36 0.74
CA SER A 146 -18.60 -1.94 -0.52
C SER A 146 -18.87 -0.46 -0.74
N ILE A 147 -17.84 0.37 -0.57
CA ILE A 147 -17.92 1.82 -0.64
C ILE A 147 -17.30 2.27 -1.96
N TYR A 148 -18.09 2.91 -2.81
CA TYR A 148 -17.64 3.52 -4.06
C TYR A 148 -17.71 5.04 -3.96
N VAL A 149 -16.56 5.69 -4.16
CA VAL A 149 -16.42 7.14 -4.25
C VAL A 149 -15.97 7.47 -5.66
N GLY A 150 -16.76 8.29 -6.36
CA GLY A 150 -16.38 8.82 -7.68
C GLY A 150 -16.76 10.29 -7.80
N GLY A 151 -16.75 10.82 -9.02
CA GLY A 151 -17.02 12.23 -9.30
C GLY A 151 -15.75 13.07 -9.39
N ASP A 152 -15.90 14.39 -9.56
CA ASP A 152 -14.78 15.34 -9.66
C ASP A 152 -14.67 16.17 -8.38
N SER A 153 -13.45 16.26 -7.82
CA SER A 153 -13.12 16.99 -6.59
C SER A 153 -13.96 16.56 -5.37
N VAL A 154 -14.37 15.30 -5.33
CA VAL A 154 -15.01 14.68 -4.17
C VAL A 154 -13.94 14.37 -3.12
N ASN A 155 -14.26 14.46 -1.83
CA ASN A 155 -13.31 14.17 -0.77
C ASN A 155 -14.00 13.42 0.36
N GLN A 156 -13.82 12.10 0.40
CA GLN A 156 -14.40 11.25 1.43
C GLN A 156 -13.33 10.70 2.38
N ALA A 157 -13.60 10.78 3.67
CA ALA A 157 -12.83 10.12 4.71
C ALA A 157 -13.56 8.88 5.23
N VAL A 158 -13.04 7.70 4.92
CA VAL A 158 -13.62 6.42 5.32
C VAL A 158 -12.92 5.89 6.56
N THR A 159 -13.68 5.60 7.62
CA THR A 159 -13.20 4.82 8.77
C THR A 159 -13.79 3.42 8.71
N SER A 160 -12.93 2.40 8.61
CA SER A 160 -13.31 0.99 8.43
C SER A 160 -13.01 0.18 9.70
N SER A 161 -13.99 -0.63 10.13
CA SER A 161 -13.86 -1.58 11.24
C SER A 161 -14.36 -2.99 10.91
N GLY A 162 -14.96 -3.18 9.73
CA GLY A 162 -15.47 -4.45 9.21
C GLY A 162 -14.57 -5.09 8.15
N ASN A 163 -15.16 -5.90 7.28
CA ASN A 163 -14.50 -6.44 6.11
C ASN A 163 -14.89 -5.61 4.88
N ASP A 164 -14.25 -4.47 4.73
CA ASP A 164 -14.74 -3.44 3.82
C ASP A 164 -13.91 -3.40 2.54
N THR A 165 -14.59 -3.12 1.43
CA THR A 165 -13.96 -2.77 0.16
C THR A 165 -14.24 -1.32 -0.14
N VAL A 166 -13.20 -0.52 -0.28
CA VAL A 166 -13.31 0.91 -0.60
C VAL A 166 -12.71 1.14 -1.99
N THR A 167 -13.46 1.76 -2.88
CA THR A 167 -13.00 2.10 -4.24
C THR A 167 -13.09 3.59 -4.44
N PHE A 168 -11.95 4.21 -4.74
CA PHE A 168 -11.83 5.60 -5.17
C PHE A 168 -11.64 5.60 -6.68
N ASN A 169 -12.54 6.22 -7.42
CA ASN A 169 -12.52 6.23 -8.88
C ASN A 169 -13.12 7.52 -9.43
N GLY A 170 -12.72 8.65 -8.85
CA GLY A 170 -13.02 10.01 -9.27
C GLY A 170 -11.85 10.69 -9.96
N THR A 171 -11.94 12.01 -10.04
CA THR A 171 -10.87 12.88 -10.51
C THR A 171 -10.62 14.00 -9.52
N ASN A 172 -9.35 14.36 -9.30
CA ASN A 172 -8.92 15.46 -8.43
C ASN A 172 -9.39 15.33 -6.96
N GLY A 173 -9.78 14.14 -6.52
CA GLY A 173 -10.15 13.87 -5.14
C GLY A 173 -8.96 13.70 -4.22
N LEU A 174 -9.18 14.00 -2.93
CA LEU A 174 -8.29 13.72 -1.81
C LEU A 174 -9.01 12.80 -0.82
N GLU A 175 -9.05 11.52 -1.15
CA GLU A 175 -9.73 10.50 -0.35
C GLU A 175 -8.82 9.94 0.74
N SER A 176 -9.43 9.50 1.84
CA SER A 176 -8.70 8.80 2.88
C SER A 176 -9.42 7.58 3.41
N VAL A 177 -8.63 6.57 3.82
CA VAL A 177 -9.10 5.39 4.54
C VAL A 177 -8.32 5.25 5.84
N THR A 178 -9.02 5.07 6.94
CA THR A 178 -8.45 4.68 8.23
C THR A 178 -9.06 3.36 8.68
N ALA A 179 -8.29 2.28 8.57
CA ALA A 179 -8.67 0.96 9.07
C ALA A 179 -8.30 0.83 10.57
N VAL A 180 -9.24 0.38 11.40
CA VAL A 180 -9.09 0.34 12.86
C VAL A 180 -9.57 -0.98 13.46
N GLY A 181 -9.12 -1.26 14.68
CA GLY A 181 -9.56 -2.45 15.41
C GLY A 181 -9.07 -3.72 14.71
N GLN A 182 -10.02 -4.56 14.28
CA GLN A 182 -9.78 -5.85 13.60
C GLN A 182 -10.18 -5.81 12.12
N ALA A 183 -10.28 -4.62 11.51
CA ALA A 183 -10.75 -4.47 10.13
C ALA A 183 -9.92 -5.31 9.15
N THR A 184 -10.58 -5.80 8.10
CA THR A 184 -9.90 -6.27 6.89
C THR A 184 -10.35 -5.37 5.76
N THR A 185 -9.49 -4.47 5.29
CA THR A 185 -9.89 -3.42 4.35
C THR A 185 -9.12 -3.54 3.04
N ASN A 186 -9.85 -3.73 1.94
CA ASN A 186 -9.30 -3.62 0.59
C ASN A 186 -9.56 -2.22 0.05
N VAL A 187 -8.52 -1.54 -0.43
CA VAL A 187 -8.63 -0.20 -1.01
C VAL A 187 -8.23 -0.27 -2.47
N TYR A 188 -9.14 0.13 -3.36
CA TYR A 188 -8.90 0.25 -4.79
C TYR A 188 -8.77 1.72 -5.15
N VAL A 189 -7.63 2.10 -5.71
CA VAL A 189 -7.33 3.47 -6.14
C VAL A 189 -7.35 3.53 -7.66
N GLY A 190 -8.30 4.26 -8.21
CA GLY A 190 -8.52 4.47 -9.64
C GLY A 190 -8.63 5.95 -10.00
N GLY A 191 -9.03 6.22 -11.25
CA GLY A 191 -9.18 7.59 -11.74
C GLY A 191 -7.89 8.40 -11.61
N SER A 192 -8.00 9.65 -11.15
CA SER A 192 -6.83 10.52 -10.86
C SER A 192 -6.81 11.01 -9.41
N ASP A 193 -7.41 10.24 -8.51
CA ASP A 193 -7.57 10.58 -7.09
C ASP A 193 -6.30 10.27 -6.30
N ASN A 194 -5.95 11.17 -5.38
CA ASN A 194 -4.88 10.89 -4.42
C ASN A 194 -5.47 10.22 -3.18
N ALA A 195 -4.88 9.12 -2.76
CA ALA A 195 -5.35 8.35 -1.62
C ALA A 195 -4.39 8.48 -0.43
N THR A 196 -4.94 8.72 0.76
CA THR A 196 -4.21 8.53 2.03
C THR A 196 -4.79 7.33 2.76
N VAL A 197 -3.98 6.34 3.08
CA VAL A 197 -4.44 5.12 3.74
C VAL A 197 -3.65 4.86 5.02
N SER A 198 -4.34 4.66 6.13
CA SER A 198 -3.72 4.32 7.42
C SER A 198 -4.33 3.08 8.04
N ALA A 199 -3.48 2.16 8.50
CA ALA A 199 -3.86 1.00 9.28
C ALA A 199 -3.49 1.20 10.76
N LYS A 200 -4.38 0.84 11.68
CA LYS A 200 -4.17 0.94 13.14
C LYS A 200 -4.67 -0.29 13.87
N GLY A 201 -4.16 -0.52 15.08
CA GLY A 201 -4.58 -1.64 15.92
C GLY A 201 -4.11 -2.96 15.30
N ASN A 202 -5.03 -3.86 15.02
CA ASN A 202 -4.75 -5.16 14.41
C ASN A 202 -5.49 -5.33 13.07
N SER A 203 -5.71 -4.20 12.38
CA SER A 203 -6.32 -4.18 11.05
C SER A 203 -5.37 -4.72 9.99
N GLN A 204 -5.93 -5.38 8.98
CA GLN A 204 -5.24 -5.81 7.77
C GLN A 204 -5.68 -4.91 6.61
N VAL A 205 -4.71 -4.40 5.85
CA VAL A 205 -5.00 -3.51 4.72
C VAL A 205 -4.24 -3.98 3.49
N GLU A 206 -4.98 -4.05 2.39
CA GLU A 206 -4.42 -4.25 1.05
C GLU A 206 -4.85 -3.08 0.15
N VAL A 207 -3.90 -2.50 -0.58
CA VAL A 207 -4.14 -1.43 -1.53
C VAL A 207 -3.84 -1.93 -2.93
N HIS A 208 -4.78 -1.73 -3.85
CA HIS A 208 -4.68 -2.09 -5.27
C HIS A 208 -4.90 -0.85 -6.12
N PHE A 209 -4.07 -0.66 -7.15
CA PHE A 209 -4.35 0.37 -8.16
C PHE A 209 -5.13 -0.23 -9.32
N LEU A 210 -6.19 0.47 -9.74
CA LEU A 210 -6.95 0.13 -10.94
C LEU A 210 -6.16 0.51 -12.20
N ASN A 211 -6.54 -0.10 -13.33
CA ASN A 211 -5.90 0.18 -14.61
C ASN A 211 -5.96 1.69 -14.94
N ASN A 212 -4.83 2.26 -15.36
CA ASN A 212 -4.65 3.69 -15.65
C ASN A 212 -4.88 4.65 -14.48
N ALA A 213 -4.79 4.18 -13.22
CA ALA A 213 -4.82 5.09 -12.07
C ALA A 213 -3.69 6.13 -12.17
N GLY A 214 -4.06 7.41 -12.07
CA GLY A 214 -3.18 8.56 -12.26
C GLY A 214 -2.80 9.31 -10.98
N GLY A 215 -3.44 9.02 -9.85
CA GLY A 215 -3.13 9.66 -8.57
C GLY A 215 -2.04 8.96 -7.75
N SER A 216 -1.62 9.63 -6.68
CA SER A 216 -0.57 9.18 -5.76
C SER A 216 -1.16 8.49 -4.52
N LEU A 217 -0.32 7.74 -3.79
CA LEU A 217 -0.67 7.10 -2.52
C LEU A 217 0.28 7.51 -1.40
N ASP A 218 -0.30 7.91 -0.27
CA ASP A 218 0.40 8.01 1.01
C ASP A 218 -0.14 6.96 1.99
N PHE A 219 0.69 5.96 2.30
CA PHE A 219 0.31 4.83 3.15
C PHE A 219 1.12 4.78 4.46
N ILE A 220 0.42 4.61 5.60
CA ILE A 220 1.05 4.46 6.92
C ILE A 220 0.47 3.27 7.69
N ASN A 221 1.29 2.25 7.93
CA ASN A 221 0.93 1.09 8.73
C ASN A 221 1.36 1.24 10.20
N ASN A 222 0.42 1.64 11.06
CA ASN A 222 0.54 1.61 12.52
C ASN A 222 -0.24 0.42 13.12
N SER A 223 -0.52 -0.61 12.33
CA SER A 223 -1.13 -1.85 12.81
C SER A 223 -0.07 -2.88 13.21
N SER A 224 -0.49 -3.93 13.89
CA SER A 224 0.31 -5.11 14.19
C SER A 224 0.36 -6.13 13.04
N GLN A 225 -0.29 -5.85 11.91
CA GLN A 225 -0.35 -6.75 10.76
C GLN A 225 0.54 -6.25 9.63
N ALA A 226 0.99 -7.18 8.79
CA ALA A 226 1.66 -6.82 7.56
C ALA A 226 0.64 -6.18 6.61
N ALA A 227 1.11 -5.27 5.77
CA ALA A 227 0.30 -4.65 4.74
C ALA A 227 0.82 -4.99 3.35
N THR A 228 -0.06 -4.89 2.38
CA THR A 228 0.23 -5.16 0.96
C THR A 228 -0.18 -3.96 0.13
N ILE A 229 0.73 -3.47 -0.71
CA ILE A 229 0.46 -2.45 -1.73
C ILE A 229 0.83 -3.05 -3.08
N PHE A 230 -0.16 -3.18 -3.95
CA PHE A 230 0.00 -3.72 -5.28
C PHE A 230 -0.41 -2.66 -6.33
N SER A 231 0.59 -2.03 -6.93
CA SER A 231 0.40 -0.99 -7.94
C SER A 231 0.35 -1.51 -9.38
N GLY A 232 0.69 -2.78 -9.63
CA GLY A 232 0.70 -3.39 -10.97
C GLY A 232 -0.55 -4.22 -11.24
N VAL A 233 -0.99 -4.31 -12.49
CA VAL A 233 -2.00 -5.31 -12.92
C VAL A 233 -1.38 -6.20 -14.00
N TYR A 234 -1.15 -7.48 -13.70
CA TYR A 234 -0.74 -8.47 -14.70
C TYR A 234 -1.97 -8.95 -15.48
N THR A 235 -2.14 -8.48 -16.70
CA THR A 235 -3.12 -9.06 -17.61
C THR A 235 -2.53 -10.32 -18.26
N THR A 236 -3.03 -11.49 -17.87
CA THR A 236 -2.63 -12.77 -18.49
C THR A 236 -2.90 -12.75 -20.00
N GLY A 237 -2.08 -13.46 -20.79
CA GLY A 237 -2.29 -13.62 -22.24
C GLY A 237 -1.55 -12.62 -23.15
N GLY A 238 -0.50 -11.96 -22.67
CA GLY A 238 0.31 -11.02 -23.46
C GLY A 238 -0.20 -9.57 -23.43
N GLY A 239 -1.02 -9.21 -22.45
CA GLY A 239 -1.43 -7.84 -22.24
C GLY A 239 -0.31 -6.98 -21.63
N THR A 240 -0.41 -5.67 -21.84
CA THR A 240 0.48 -4.67 -21.23
C THR A 240 0.24 -4.63 -19.73
N LEU A 241 1.31 -4.74 -18.94
CA LEU A 241 1.27 -4.43 -17.52
C LEU A 241 0.99 -2.93 -17.35
N SER A 242 -0.19 -2.61 -16.80
CA SER A 242 -0.50 -1.25 -16.36
C SER A 242 -0.13 -1.16 -14.89
N TYR A 243 0.78 -0.26 -14.57
CA TYR A 243 1.03 0.13 -13.19
C TYR A 243 0.41 1.49 -12.92
N ALA A 244 0.22 1.83 -11.65
CA ALA A 244 -0.09 3.20 -11.23
C ALA A 244 0.92 4.19 -11.80
N GLN A 245 0.44 5.35 -12.28
CA GLN A 245 1.32 6.41 -12.82
C GLN A 245 1.80 7.39 -11.75
N GLY A 246 1.15 7.46 -10.59
CA GLY A 246 1.51 8.36 -9.49
C GLY A 246 2.55 7.76 -8.55
N ALA A 247 3.16 8.63 -7.74
CA ALA A 247 4.15 8.23 -6.74
C ALA A 247 3.49 7.48 -5.58
N VAL A 248 4.22 6.52 -5.01
CA VAL A 248 3.83 5.79 -3.80
C VAL A 248 4.78 6.13 -2.67
N THR A 249 4.24 6.70 -1.60
CA THR A 249 4.89 6.80 -0.30
C THR A 249 4.29 5.75 0.61
N ALA A 250 5.11 4.84 1.14
CA ALA A 250 4.63 3.78 2.03
C ALA A 250 5.53 3.60 3.24
N PHE A 251 4.93 3.59 4.42
CA PHE A 251 5.59 3.26 5.68
C PHE A 251 5.02 1.98 6.25
N GLY A 252 5.81 0.92 6.20
CA GLY A 252 5.55 -0.38 6.82
C GLY A 252 5.61 -0.30 8.34
N GLY A 253 4.92 -1.24 8.98
CA GLY A 253 4.80 -1.33 10.43
C GLY A 253 5.79 -2.32 11.05
N SER A 254 5.45 -2.79 12.25
CA SER A 254 6.27 -3.78 12.97
C SER A 254 6.29 -5.16 12.32
N ALA A 255 5.26 -5.48 11.52
CA ALA A 255 5.15 -6.75 10.80
C ALA A 255 5.76 -6.71 9.39
N GLY A 256 6.24 -5.54 8.93
CA GLY A 256 6.79 -5.36 7.59
C GLY A 256 5.75 -4.95 6.56
N ILE A 257 6.14 -4.95 5.30
CA ILE A 257 5.28 -4.62 4.16
C ILE A 257 5.70 -5.37 2.90
N PHE A 258 4.73 -5.72 2.06
CA PHE A 258 4.94 -5.94 0.64
C PHE A 258 4.48 -4.68 -0.10
N ALA A 259 5.38 -4.00 -0.81
CA ALA A 259 5.03 -2.78 -1.52
C ALA A 259 5.65 -2.74 -2.92
N VAL A 260 4.80 -2.46 -3.90
CA VAL A 260 5.21 -2.14 -5.28
C VAL A 260 4.88 -0.67 -5.54
N GLY A 261 5.90 0.10 -5.89
CA GLY A 261 5.80 1.52 -6.23
C GLY A 261 5.07 1.76 -7.55
N GLY A 262 4.69 3.01 -7.81
CA GLY A 262 4.13 3.42 -9.09
C GLY A 262 5.22 3.48 -10.16
N ARG A 263 4.84 3.34 -11.43
CA ARG A 263 5.76 3.48 -12.56
C ARG A 263 6.17 4.92 -12.87
N GLY A 264 5.37 5.88 -12.42
CA GLY A 264 5.68 7.29 -12.54
C GLY A 264 5.91 7.91 -11.17
N GLY A 265 6.69 9.00 -11.15
CA GLY A 265 7.11 9.65 -9.92
C GLY A 265 8.26 8.94 -9.21
N PHE A 266 8.73 9.56 -8.12
CA PHE A 266 9.76 9.03 -7.24
C PHE A 266 9.08 8.36 -6.04
N ASN A 267 9.21 7.05 -5.91
CA ASN A 267 8.60 6.28 -4.83
C ASN A 267 9.47 6.33 -3.56
N SER A 268 8.83 6.37 -2.40
CA SER A 268 9.49 6.31 -1.10
C SER A 268 8.89 5.17 -0.28
N LEU A 269 9.56 4.03 -0.28
CA LEU A 269 9.09 2.81 0.35
C LEU A 269 9.95 2.49 1.58
N ASN A 270 9.36 2.52 2.76
CA ASN A 270 9.97 2.12 4.01
C ASN A 270 9.32 0.83 4.52
N GLY A 271 10.08 -0.25 4.68
CA GLY A 271 9.60 -1.54 5.14
C GLY A 271 9.24 -1.62 6.63
N GLY A 272 9.68 -0.65 7.43
CA GLY A 272 9.56 -0.72 8.88
C GLY A 272 10.52 -1.75 9.49
N SER A 273 10.16 -2.28 10.66
CA SER A 273 11.00 -3.21 11.43
C SER A 273 10.73 -4.69 11.17
N GLY A 274 9.69 -5.01 10.40
CA GLY A 274 9.40 -6.37 9.97
C GLY A 274 10.00 -6.70 8.60
N SER A 275 10.04 -7.99 8.28
CA SER A 275 10.53 -8.50 6.99
C SER A 275 9.72 -7.92 5.83
N SER A 276 10.41 -7.38 4.83
CA SER A 276 9.75 -6.57 3.80
C SER A 276 10.18 -6.95 2.38
N THR A 277 9.27 -6.78 1.43
CA THR A 277 9.57 -6.84 0.00
C THR A 277 9.17 -5.52 -0.63
N LEU A 278 10.14 -4.79 -1.17
CA LEU A 278 9.96 -3.46 -1.73
C LEU A 278 10.39 -3.48 -3.19
N VAL A 279 9.52 -3.00 -4.08
CA VAL A 279 9.79 -2.87 -5.51
C VAL A 279 9.57 -1.42 -5.90
N GLY A 280 10.60 -0.76 -6.42
CA GLY A 280 10.52 0.65 -6.86
C GLY A 280 9.66 0.82 -8.11
N ALA A 281 10.00 0.08 -9.18
CA ALA A 281 9.36 0.08 -10.49
C ALA A 281 9.38 1.42 -11.28
N GLY A 282 9.72 2.55 -10.64
CA GLY A 282 9.88 3.88 -11.25
C GLY A 282 11.34 4.24 -11.50
N ASP A 283 11.61 5.51 -11.78
CA ASP A 283 12.98 6.06 -11.86
C ASP A 283 13.25 6.87 -10.59
N GLY A 284 14.33 6.59 -9.86
CA GLY A 284 14.80 7.43 -8.75
C GLY A 284 14.12 7.16 -7.40
N ASP A 285 13.77 5.92 -7.12
CA ASP A 285 13.07 5.49 -5.93
C ASP A 285 14.00 5.35 -4.72
N THR A 286 13.42 5.50 -3.53
CA THR A 286 14.09 5.26 -2.25
C THR A 286 13.41 4.10 -1.52
N LEU A 287 14.14 3.01 -1.34
CA LEU A 287 13.69 1.80 -0.67
C LEU A 287 14.53 1.60 0.59
N VAL A 288 13.88 1.56 1.75
CA VAL A 288 14.55 1.38 3.06
C VAL A 288 13.89 0.26 3.82
N SER A 289 14.65 -0.70 4.35
CA SER A 289 14.11 -1.78 5.20
C SER A 289 14.89 -1.93 6.50
N GLY A 290 14.25 -2.42 7.55
CA GLY A 290 14.90 -2.69 8.85
C GLY A 290 14.68 -4.11 9.38
N GLY A 291 13.93 -4.95 8.66
CA GLY A 291 13.50 -6.28 9.09
C GLY A 291 14.59 -7.35 9.08
N ALA A 292 14.23 -8.55 9.57
CA ALA A 292 15.16 -9.68 9.62
C ALA A 292 15.49 -10.26 8.23
N GLN A 293 14.56 -10.18 7.29
CA GLN A 293 14.72 -10.63 5.91
C GLN A 293 14.05 -9.63 4.98
N ASN A 294 14.83 -8.99 4.12
CA ASN A 294 14.29 -7.99 3.20
C ASN A 294 14.73 -8.24 1.76
N TYR A 295 13.82 -7.95 0.84
CA TYR A 295 14.05 -8.02 -0.60
C TYR A 295 13.77 -6.64 -1.21
N LEU A 296 14.78 -6.02 -1.79
CA LEU A 296 14.70 -4.68 -2.38
C LEU A 296 14.99 -4.79 -3.87
N PHE A 297 14.00 -4.46 -4.69
CA PHE A 297 14.08 -4.44 -6.14
C PHE A 297 14.05 -2.99 -6.60
N GLY A 298 15.17 -2.49 -7.11
CA GLY A 298 15.26 -1.08 -7.50
C GLY A 298 14.50 -0.75 -8.78
N GLY A 299 14.45 -1.66 -9.74
CA GLY A 299 13.95 -1.35 -11.07
C GLY A 299 14.98 -0.57 -11.90
N ALA A 300 14.49 0.26 -12.82
CA ALA A 300 15.30 1.10 -13.71
C ALA A 300 15.67 2.42 -13.03
N GLY A 301 16.71 3.10 -13.52
CA GLY A 301 17.02 4.45 -13.06
C GLY A 301 18.02 4.52 -11.89
N THR A 302 17.96 5.64 -11.17
CA THR A 302 18.92 6.05 -10.13
C THR A 302 18.39 5.78 -8.73
N GLU A 303 18.42 4.50 -8.35
CA GLU A 303 17.76 4.03 -7.13
C GLU A 303 18.59 4.21 -5.87
N THR A 304 17.94 4.41 -4.72
CA THR A 304 18.56 4.35 -3.39
C THR A 304 17.97 3.20 -2.59
N LEU A 305 18.74 2.11 -2.44
CA LEU A 305 18.34 0.91 -1.71
C LEU A 305 19.12 0.79 -0.40
N LEU A 306 18.45 0.86 0.74
CA LEU A 306 19.04 0.77 2.07
C LEU A 306 18.48 -0.43 2.83
N GLY A 307 19.25 -1.51 2.87
CA GLY A 307 18.88 -2.73 3.58
C GLY A 307 19.48 -2.74 4.99
N GLY A 308 18.65 -2.45 5.98
CA GLY A 308 18.96 -2.64 7.40
C GLY A 308 18.57 -4.02 7.90
N GLY A 309 18.80 -4.29 9.18
CA GLY A 309 18.43 -5.56 9.80
C GLY A 309 19.32 -6.74 9.36
N THR A 310 18.88 -7.98 9.57
CA THR A 310 19.81 -9.13 9.53
C THR A 310 20.18 -9.55 8.12
N ASN A 311 19.22 -9.92 7.29
CA ASN A 311 19.48 -10.44 5.95
C ASN A 311 18.80 -9.56 4.89
N ASN A 312 19.57 -9.14 3.89
CA ASN A 312 19.07 -8.28 2.82
C ASN A 312 19.47 -8.84 1.46
N SER A 313 18.52 -8.81 0.53
CA SER A 313 18.72 -9.14 -0.88
C SER A 313 18.37 -7.93 -1.72
N PHE A 314 19.35 -7.41 -2.44
CA PHE A 314 19.20 -6.31 -3.37
C PHE A 314 19.22 -6.87 -4.79
N ALA A 315 18.20 -6.61 -5.58
CA ALA A 315 18.15 -6.94 -6.99
C ALA A 315 18.19 -5.66 -7.82
N ILE A 316 19.27 -5.49 -8.60
CA ILE A 316 19.59 -4.25 -9.31
C ILE A 316 19.88 -4.53 -10.78
N GLY A 317 19.22 -3.80 -11.69
CA GLY A 317 19.43 -3.97 -13.13
C GLY A 317 18.81 -5.25 -13.71
N PHE A 318 17.70 -5.71 -13.13
CA PHE A 318 16.94 -6.89 -13.59
C PHE A 318 15.72 -6.46 -14.38
N GLN A 319 15.43 -7.15 -15.48
CA GLN A 319 14.09 -7.07 -16.05
C GLN A 319 13.06 -7.59 -15.08
N GLU A 320 12.10 -6.72 -14.84
CA GLU A 320 10.86 -7.08 -14.17
C GLU A 320 9.85 -7.52 -15.24
N PRO A 321 9.05 -8.58 -14.99
CA PRO A 321 8.01 -9.02 -15.91
C PRO A 321 7.18 -7.84 -16.40
N GLY A 322 7.10 -7.70 -17.73
CA GLY A 322 6.43 -6.63 -18.48
C GLY A 322 6.82 -5.18 -18.18
N ILE A 323 7.99 -4.97 -17.56
CA ILE A 323 8.68 -3.68 -17.59
C ILE A 323 9.62 -3.58 -18.80
N GLY A 324 10.18 -4.70 -19.25
CA GLY A 324 11.16 -4.75 -20.34
C GLY A 324 12.59 -4.73 -19.80
N ALA A 325 13.59 -4.61 -20.67
CA ALA A 325 14.99 -4.58 -20.26
C ALA A 325 15.25 -3.36 -19.35
N VAL A 326 15.88 -3.59 -18.22
CA VAL A 326 16.14 -2.58 -17.19
C VAL A 326 17.64 -2.35 -17.10
N THR A 327 18.07 -1.08 -17.08
CA THR A 327 19.45 -0.71 -16.72
C THR A 327 19.40 0.22 -15.52
N ALA A 328 19.99 -0.22 -14.41
CA ALA A 328 20.17 0.63 -13.24
C ALA A 328 21.36 1.56 -13.47
N THR A 329 21.15 2.88 -13.36
CA THR A 329 22.17 3.88 -13.70
C THR A 329 22.36 4.87 -12.57
N GLY A 330 23.58 4.95 -12.01
CA GLY A 330 23.96 6.00 -11.05
C GLY A 330 23.41 5.82 -9.63
N GLY A 331 22.81 4.68 -9.31
CA GLY A 331 22.17 4.43 -8.03
C GLY A 331 23.12 4.06 -6.89
N LEU A 332 22.54 3.75 -5.73
CA LEU A 332 23.19 3.28 -4.52
C LEU A 332 22.43 2.07 -3.96
N ALA A 333 23.16 1.04 -3.56
CA ALA A 333 22.65 0.00 -2.67
C ALA A 333 23.58 -0.18 -1.47
N SER A 334 23.06 -0.09 -0.25
CA SER A 334 23.85 -0.14 0.98
C SER A 334 23.25 -1.11 1.98
N ALA A 335 24.09 -1.99 2.50
CA ALA A 335 23.75 -2.96 3.54
C ALA A 335 24.22 -2.51 4.93
N GLY A 336 23.39 -2.70 5.96
CA GLY A 336 23.62 -2.16 7.30
C GLY A 336 23.49 -3.15 8.47
N GLY A 337 23.54 -4.47 8.25
CA GLY A 337 23.41 -5.42 9.36
C GLY A 337 24.17 -6.74 9.24
N SER A 338 23.94 -7.61 10.23
CA SER A 338 24.89 -8.64 10.66
C SER A 338 24.75 -10.01 10.01
N GLY A 339 23.86 -10.19 9.04
CA GLY A 339 23.62 -11.47 8.37
C GLY A 339 24.08 -11.46 6.93
N ALA A 340 23.41 -12.25 6.08
CA ALA A 340 23.71 -12.30 4.65
C ALA A 340 23.24 -11.02 3.95
N GLN A 341 24.15 -10.36 3.25
CA GLN A 341 23.89 -9.20 2.41
C GLN A 341 24.20 -9.59 0.97
N THR A 342 23.16 -9.88 0.20
CA THR A 342 23.29 -10.34 -1.18
C THR A 342 22.94 -9.22 -2.14
N PHE A 343 23.85 -8.89 -3.03
CA PHE A 343 23.65 -7.98 -4.15
C PHE A 343 23.61 -8.81 -5.42
N LEU A 344 22.42 -9.05 -5.93
CA LEU A 344 22.23 -9.66 -7.23
C LEU A 344 22.29 -8.54 -8.28
N LEU A 345 23.14 -8.69 -9.30
CA LEU A 345 23.49 -7.63 -10.24
C LEU A 345 23.29 -8.10 -11.68
N GLY A 346 22.40 -7.40 -12.39
CA GLY A 346 22.19 -7.53 -13.84
C GLY A 346 22.88 -6.40 -14.61
N ASN A 347 22.12 -5.66 -15.43
CA ASN A 347 22.62 -4.49 -16.16
C ASN A 347 22.76 -3.28 -15.23
N VAL A 348 23.97 -3.05 -14.72
CA VAL A 348 24.28 -2.01 -13.74
C VAL A 348 25.36 -1.07 -14.28
N VAL A 349 25.12 0.24 -14.21
CA VAL A 349 26.04 1.28 -14.72
C VAL A 349 26.24 2.38 -13.69
N SER A 350 27.48 2.69 -13.35
CA SER A 350 27.86 3.74 -12.40
C SER A 350 27.17 3.66 -11.03
N THR A 351 26.78 2.47 -10.58
CA THR A 351 26.11 2.26 -9.28
C THR A 351 27.14 2.04 -8.18
N THR A 352 26.87 2.57 -6.99
CA THR A 352 27.66 2.31 -5.79
C THR A 352 27.01 1.22 -4.95
N LEU A 353 27.79 0.23 -4.52
CA LEU A 353 27.38 -0.86 -3.65
C LEU A 353 28.20 -0.79 -2.36
N THR A 354 27.53 -0.72 -1.21
CA THR A 354 28.20 -0.65 0.10
C THR A 354 27.91 -1.92 0.88
N GLY A 355 28.96 -2.72 1.11
CA GLY A 355 28.88 -3.90 1.96
C GLY A 355 28.68 -3.54 3.43
N SER A 356 28.09 -4.46 4.20
CA SER A 356 27.98 -4.30 5.65
C SER A 356 29.32 -4.62 6.33
N THR A 357 29.72 -3.74 7.25
CA THR A 357 30.88 -3.92 8.14
C THR A 357 30.48 -4.41 9.53
N VAL A 358 29.19 -4.66 9.76
CA VAL A 358 28.68 -5.12 11.05
C VAL A 358 29.19 -6.53 11.34
N THR A 359 29.64 -6.77 12.58
CA THR A 359 30.12 -8.10 13.02
C THR A 359 29.09 -9.19 12.69
N GLY A 360 29.53 -10.24 12.00
CA GLY A 360 28.70 -11.35 11.54
C GLY A 360 28.20 -11.22 10.10
N ALA A 361 28.29 -10.02 9.50
CA ALA A 361 27.84 -9.79 8.14
C ALA A 361 28.66 -10.59 7.12
N GLN A 362 27.99 -11.11 6.10
CA GLN A 362 28.60 -11.73 4.92
C GLN A 362 28.07 -11.02 3.68
N ASN A 363 28.95 -10.39 2.91
CA ASN A 363 28.58 -9.66 1.71
C ASN A 363 28.85 -10.53 0.47
N ALA A 364 27.81 -10.81 -0.30
CA ALA A 364 27.90 -11.54 -1.56
C ALA A 364 27.46 -10.64 -2.71
N TYR A 365 28.33 -10.46 -3.71
CA TYR A 365 28.05 -9.69 -4.92
C TYR A 365 27.96 -10.66 -6.10
N ASP A 366 26.74 -10.99 -6.49
CA ASP A 366 26.42 -11.98 -7.50
C ASP A 366 26.25 -11.30 -8.85
N VAL A 367 27.31 -11.32 -9.66
CA VAL A 367 27.36 -10.69 -10.98
C VAL A 367 26.91 -11.70 -12.03
N LEU A 368 25.82 -11.40 -12.72
CA LEU A 368 25.28 -12.28 -13.74
C LEU A 368 25.87 -11.97 -15.11
N GLY A 369 26.37 -13.00 -15.78
CA GLY A 369 26.59 -12.97 -17.22
C GLY A 369 25.29 -13.09 -17.99
N THR A 370 25.37 -13.04 -19.32
CA THR A 370 24.21 -13.17 -20.22
C THR A 370 23.39 -14.44 -19.95
N PHE A 371 22.06 -14.29 -19.81
CA PHE A 371 21.14 -15.43 -19.63
C PHE A 371 19.79 -15.20 -20.28
N THR A 372 19.11 -16.25 -20.73
CA THR A 372 17.74 -16.15 -21.24
C THR A 372 16.76 -16.40 -20.11
N THR A 373 15.77 -15.52 -19.92
CA THR A 373 14.73 -15.72 -18.89
C THR A 373 13.81 -16.89 -19.26
N LEU A 374 13.11 -17.43 -18.25
CA LEU A 374 12.19 -18.58 -18.39
C LEU A 374 11.02 -18.34 -19.37
N GLY A 375 10.77 -17.07 -19.77
CA GLY A 375 9.73 -16.67 -20.72
C GLY A 375 10.20 -16.50 -22.17
N GLY A 376 11.46 -16.84 -22.50
CA GLY A 376 12.00 -16.70 -23.85
C GLY A 376 12.37 -15.26 -24.26
N GLN A 377 12.19 -14.29 -23.36
CA GLN A 377 12.74 -12.95 -23.53
C GLN A 377 14.24 -13.01 -23.22
N GLY A 378 15.05 -12.72 -24.22
CA GLY A 378 16.51 -12.68 -24.10
C GLY A 378 16.95 -11.48 -23.29
N GLU A 379 17.20 -11.67 -22.00
CA GLU A 379 17.86 -10.66 -21.19
C GLU A 379 19.35 -10.68 -21.50
N THR A 380 19.72 -9.82 -22.43
CA THR A 380 21.14 -9.62 -22.72
C THR A 380 21.72 -8.76 -21.61
N VAL A 381 22.24 -9.39 -20.57
CA VAL A 381 23.17 -8.74 -19.65
C VAL A 381 24.51 -8.65 -20.37
N SER A 382 24.95 -7.43 -20.71
CA SER A 382 26.15 -7.19 -21.51
C SER A 382 26.91 -5.99 -20.95
N GLY A 383 27.89 -6.27 -20.10
CA GLY A 383 28.75 -5.24 -19.55
C GLY A 383 28.07 -4.42 -18.46
N GLY A 384 28.82 -3.46 -17.91
CA GLY A 384 28.37 -2.64 -16.80
C GLY A 384 29.51 -1.92 -16.10
N SER A 385 29.17 -1.10 -15.11
CA SER A 385 30.16 -0.53 -14.19
C SER A 385 29.55 -0.33 -12.82
N PHE A 386 30.27 -0.72 -11.78
CA PHE A 386 29.86 -0.45 -10.41
C PHE A 386 31.07 -0.36 -9.48
N THR A 387 30.88 0.41 -8.40
CA THR A 387 31.87 0.58 -7.35
C THR A 387 31.41 -0.15 -6.11
N ILE A 388 32.25 -1.01 -5.55
CA ILE A 388 32.04 -1.62 -4.25
C ILE A 388 32.87 -0.85 -3.21
N THR A 389 32.20 -0.36 -2.16
CA THR A 389 32.83 0.14 -0.94
C THR A 389 32.69 -0.89 0.17
N ASP A 390 33.61 -0.86 1.13
CA ASP A 390 33.68 -1.81 2.25
C ASP A 390 33.83 -3.29 1.83
N PHE A 391 34.56 -3.52 0.74
CA PHE A 391 34.99 -4.86 0.35
C PHE A 391 36.12 -5.35 1.27
N GLY A 392 35.82 -6.30 2.15
CA GLY A 392 36.75 -6.82 3.15
C GLY A 392 36.71 -8.35 3.28
N GLY A 393 37.33 -8.89 4.34
CA GLY A 393 37.44 -10.35 4.57
C GLY A 393 36.12 -11.12 4.70
N ASN A 394 34.99 -10.41 4.81
CA ASN A 394 33.64 -10.98 4.81
C ASN A 394 32.92 -10.84 3.44
N SER A 395 33.63 -10.41 2.40
CA SER A 395 33.06 -10.10 1.09
C SER A 395 33.50 -11.10 0.02
N THR A 396 32.59 -11.47 -0.87
CA THR A 396 32.86 -12.34 -2.02
C THR A 396 32.10 -11.82 -3.24
N ILE A 397 32.77 -11.78 -4.39
CA ILE A 397 32.11 -11.56 -5.69
C ILE A 397 32.00 -12.92 -6.37
N ASN A 398 30.80 -13.29 -6.79
CA ASN A 398 30.52 -14.50 -7.54
C ASN A 398 30.16 -14.13 -8.97
N LEU A 399 30.89 -14.68 -9.95
CA LEU A 399 30.61 -14.55 -11.37
C LEU A 399 29.71 -15.72 -11.78
N LEU A 400 28.43 -15.42 -12.00
CA LEU A 400 27.40 -16.40 -12.28
C LEU A 400 27.10 -16.44 -13.78
N SER A 401 27.01 -17.63 -14.37
CA SER A 401 26.71 -17.77 -15.82
C SER A 401 25.87 -19.01 -16.10
N PRO A 402 24.58 -18.86 -16.40
CA PRO A 402 23.74 -19.96 -16.88
C PRO A 402 24.09 -20.29 -18.36
N GLY A 403 25.22 -20.97 -18.64
CA GLY A 403 25.57 -21.34 -20.03
C GLY A 403 27.05 -21.68 -20.29
N ALA A 404 27.39 -22.00 -21.55
CA ALA A 404 28.68 -22.60 -21.96
C ALA A 404 29.87 -21.63 -22.09
N SER A 405 29.66 -20.31 -22.14
CA SER A 405 30.72 -19.29 -22.05
C SER A 405 30.50 -18.46 -20.79
N GLY A 406 31.24 -18.79 -19.74
CA GLY A 406 31.11 -18.13 -18.44
C GLY A 406 31.78 -16.75 -18.40
N LEU A 407 31.19 -15.86 -17.62
CA LEU A 407 31.78 -14.58 -17.21
C LEU A 407 33.08 -14.87 -16.43
N SER A 408 34.19 -14.25 -16.84
CA SER A 408 35.48 -14.43 -16.18
C SER A 408 36.26 -13.12 -16.08
N VAL A 409 37.26 -13.11 -15.21
CA VAL A 409 38.15 -11.96 -15.03
C VAL A 409 39.15 -11.89 -16.19
N GLU A 410 39.17 -10.78 -16.90
CA GLU A 410 40.14 -10.48 -17.95
C GLU A 410 41.38 -9.81 -17.37
N THR A 411 41.21 -8.76 -16.56
CA THR A 411 42.33 -8.07 -15.92
C THR A 411 41.99 -7.61 -14.50
N VAL A 412 43.03 -7.55 -13.65
CA VAL A 412 43.01 -6.90 -12.33
C VAL A 412 44.13 -5.88 -12.31
N GLY A 413 43.83 -4.62 -12.01
CA GLY A 413 44.81 -3.55 -12.01
C GLY A 413 44.45 -2.42 -11.05
N SER A 414 45.41 -1.55 -10.76
CA SER A 414 45.14 -0.35 -9.98
C SER A 414 44.32 0.64 -10.79
N ALA A 415 43.33 1.28 -10.16
CA ALA A 415 42.59 2.38 -10.77
C ALA A 415 43.51 3.55 -11.13
N ILE A 416 43.15 4.30 -12.17
CA ILE A 416 43.84 5.54 -12.57
C ILE A 416 43.72 6.54 -11.42
N GLY A 417 44.85 6.96 -10.84
CA GLY A 417 44.90 7.84 -9.67
C GLY A 417 45.24 7.15 -8.34
N GLY A 418 45.27 5.80 -8.31
CA GLY A 418 45.57 5.01 -7.11
C GLY A 418 44.41 4.93 -6.11
N GLY A 419 44.56 4.10 -5.06
CA GLY A 419 43.58 3.99 -3.97
C GLY A 419 42.39 3.05 -4.21
N ALA A 420 42.29 2.43 -5.38
CA ALA A 420 41.28 1.43 -5.70
C ALA A 420 41.83 0.36 -6.66
N THR A 421 41.19 -0.80 -6.67
CA THR A 421 41.43 -1.87 -7.65
C THR A 421 40.32 -1.90 -8.67
N GLN A 422 40.66 -1.99 -9.96
CA GLN A 422 39.72 -2.22 -11.05
C GLN A 422 39.86 -3.66 -11.55
N ILE A 423 38.71 -4.30 -11.78
CA ILE A 423 38.60 -5.64 -12.34
C ILE A 423 37.76 -5.52 -13.61
N LEU A 424 38.34 -5.92 -14.74
CA LEU A 424 37.64 -6.00 -16.02
C LEU A 424 37.21 -7.45 -16.24
N LEU A 425 35.93 -7.64 -16.58
CA LEU A 425 35.38 -8.94 -16.95
C LEU A 425 35.30 -9.09 -18.47
N THR A 426 35.20 -10.34 -18.94
CA THR A 426 35.17 -10.70 -20.37
C THR A 426 33.99 -10.12 -21.16
N ASP A 427 32.94 -9.65 -20.50
CA ASP A 427 31.79 -8.98 -21.13
C ASP A 427 31.91 -7.44 -21.15
N GLY A 428 33.05 -6.91 -20.69
CA GLY A 428 33.31 -5.48 -20.56
C GLY A 428 32.84 -4.86 -19.24
N THR A 429 32.31 -5.63 -18.29
CA THR A 429 31.95 -5.13 -16.96
C THR A 429 33.19 -4.66 -16.22
N VAL A 430 33.13 -3.45 -15.66
CA VAL A 430 34.19 -2.87 -14.81
C VAL A 430 33.73 -2.82 -13.36
N ILE A 431 34.41 -3.58 -12.50
CA ILE A 431 34.21 -3.55 -11.05
C ILE A 431 35.30 -2.70 -10.43
N THR A 432 34.94 -1.68 -9.65
CA THR A 432 35.88 -0.88 -8.88
C THR A 432 35.76 -1.21 -7.40
N LEU A 433 36.83 -1.70 -6.79
CA LEU A 433 36.92 -1.93 -5.34
C LEU A 433 37.60 -0.72 -4.68
N ASN A 434 36.80 0.16 -4.10
CA ASN A 434 37.30 1.39 -3.50
C ASN A 434 38.01 1.10 -2.17
N GLY A 435 39.21 1.66 -1.98
CA GLY A 435 40.00 1.43 -0.76
C GLY A 435 40.70 0.07 -0.69
N VAL A 436 40.62 -0.74 -1.75
CA VAL A 436 41.25 -2.08 -1.82
C VAL A 436 42.42 -2.03 -2.82
N SER A 437 43.60 -2.47 -2.38
CA SER A 437 44.78 -2.62 -3.24
C SER A 437 44.76 -3.96 -3.98
N THR A 438 45.47 -4.03 -5.12
CA THR A 438 45.51 -5.27 -5.94
C THR A 438 46.12 -6.46 -5.20
N SER A 439 46.98 -6.23 -4.21
CA SER A 439 47.55 -7.28 -3.36
C SER A 439 46.58 -7.85 -2.31
N GLN A 440 45.41 -7.22 -2.14
CA GLN A 440 44.35 -7.68 -1.24
C GLN A 440 43.24 -8.41 -2.00
N VAL A 441 43.42 -8.67 -3.30
CA VAL A 441 42.43 -9.34 -4.15
C VAL A 441 42.96 -10.71 -4.59
N SER A 442 42.15 -11.74 -4.38
CA SER A 442 42.40 -13.08 -4.91
C SER A 442 41.31 -13.45 -5.91
N VAL A 443 41.71 -14.01 -7.06
CA VAL A 443 40.80 -14.49 -8.10
C VAL A 443 40.93 -16.00 -8.23
N ASN A 444 39.83 -16.71 -8.00
CA ASN A 444 39.73 -18.13 -8.32
C ASN A 444 38.93 -18.30 -9.62
N ALA A 445 39.65 -18.30 -10.74
CA ALA A 445 39.04 -18.43 -12.06
C ALA A 445 38.25 -19.73 -12.25
N SER A 446 38.64 -20.83 -11.59
CA SER A 446 37.94 -22.11 -11.71
C SER A 446 36.58 -22.13 -10.99
N ALA A 447 36.46 -21.35 -9.91
CA ALA A 447 35.23 -21.22 -9.14
C ALA A 447 34.40 -20.00 -9.54
N GLY A 448 34.94 -19.11 -10.39
CA GLY A 448 34.29 -17.84 -10.73
C GLY A 448 34.17 -16.91 -9.51
N THR A 449 35.10 -16.96 -8.56
CA THR A 449 35.02 -16.17 -7.33
C THR A 449 36.18 -15.20 -7.16
N ILE A 450 35.89 -14.04 -6.56
CA ILE A 450 36.86 -13.02 -6.19
C ILE A 450 36.69 -12.71 -4.71
N THR A 451 37.77 -12.77 -3.94
CA THR A 451 37.75 -12.59 -2.48
C THR A 451 38.82 -11.62 -2.00
N TYR A 452 38.62 -11.08 -0.81
CA TYR A 452 39.63 -10.31 -0.10
C TYR A 452 40.65 -11.26 0.57
N ILE A 453 41.93 -10.87 0.62
CA ILE A 453 43.01 -11.62 1.30
C ILE A 453 43.75 -10.82 2.38
#